data_AF-A0AAV5I7C5-F1
#
_entry.id   AF-A0AAV5I7C5-F1
#
_cell.length_a   1.000
_cell.length_b   1.000
_cell.length_c   1.000
_cell.angle_alpha   90.00
_cell.angle_beta   90.00
_cell.angle_gamma   90.00
#
_symmetry.space_group_name_H-M   'P 1'
#
loop_
_entity.id
_entity.type
_entity.pdbx_description
1 polymer ?
#
loop_
_entity_poly.entity_id
_entity_poly.type
_entity_poly.pdbx_seq_one_letter_code
_entity_poly.pdbx_strand_id
1 'polypeptide(L)'
;MARLSDPLLVGRVIGDVIDSFTPSVTMSVTYNSNKQVYNGHEFFPSSVTQKPKVEVNGGDMRSFFTLVMTDPDVPGPSDPYLREHLHW
;
A
#
# COMPACT_ATOMS: atom_id res chain seq x y z
N MET A 1 21.41 -19.27 -0.33
CA MET A 1 19.99 -18.89 -0.13
C MET A 1 19.86 -17.44 -0.55
N ALA A 2 19.06 -17.14 -1.58
CA ALA A 2 18.75 -15.74 -1.89
C ALA A 2 18.04 -15.15 -0.67
N ARG A 3 18.56 -14.04 -0.13
CA ARG A 3 17.80 -13.27 0.86
C ARG A 3 16.50 -12.88 0.17
N LEU A 4 15.35 -13.30 0.72
CA LEU A 4 14.05 -12.78 0.31
C LEU A 4 14.12 -11.27 0.57
N SER A 5 14.33 -10.51 -0.49
CA SER A 5 14.41 -9.06 -0.46
C SER A 5 13.03 -8.50 -0.13
N ASP A 6 12.94 -7.64 0.87
CA ASP A 6 11.70 -6.99 1.29
C ASP A 6 11.06 -6.29 0.07
N PRO A 7 9.84 -6.66 -0.34
CA PRO A 7 9.20 -6.08 -1.51
C PRO A 7 8.99 -4.56 -1.39
N LEU A 8 8.85 -4.02 -0.17
CA LEU A 8 8.71 -2.57 0.03
C LEU A 8 10.03 -1.81 -0.20
N LEU A 9 11.18 -2.43 0.09
CA LEU A 9 12.49 -1.89 -0.27
C LEU A 9 12.75 -2.01 -1.77
N VAL A 10 12.44 -3.16 -2.38
CA VAL A 10 12.63 -3.40 -3.82
C VAL A 10 11.79 -2.44 -4.65
N GLY A 11 10.54 -2.22 -4.24
CA GLY A 11 9.63 -1.26 -4.88
C GLY A 11 9.86 0.21 -4.48
N ARG A 12 10.90 0.50 -3.68
CA ARG A 12 11.25 1.84 -3.17
C ARG A 12 10.18 2.56 -2.34
N VAL A 13 9.10 1.87 -1.97
CA VAL A 13 8.07 2.38 -1.05
C VAL A 13 8.72 2.81 0.27
N ILE A 14 9.61 1.97 0.82
CA ILE A 14 10.52 2.42 1.88
C ILE A 14 11.62 3.26 1.23
N GLY A 15 11.77 4.50 1.70
CA GLY A 15 12.66 5.51 1.14
C GLY A 15 11.89 6.59 0.40
N ASP A 16 11.06 6.22 -0.58
CA ASP A 16 10.26 7.22 -1.29
C ASP A 16 9.07 7.68 -0.45
N VAL A 17 8.29 6.77 0.16
CA VAL A 17 7.02 7.11 0.83
C VAL A 17 7.14 7.06 2.35
N ILE A 18 7.81 6.05 2.89
CA ILE A 18 7.89 5.80 4.33
C ILE A 18 9.31 5.45 4.78
N ASP A 19 9.60 5.70 6.05
CA ASP A 19 10.82 5.24 6.69
C ASP A 19 10.82 3.72 6.90
N SER A 20 12.02 3.14 7.09
CA SER A 20 12.13 1.73 7.45
C SER A 20 11.44 1.46 8.80
N PHE A 21 10.63 0.41 8.85
CA PHE A 21 9.86 0.03 10.02
C PHE A 21 9.81 -1.49 10.18
N THR A 22 9.46 -1.95 11.38
CA THR A 22 9.13 -3.37 11.60
C THR A 22 7.62 -3.53 11.58
N PRO A 23 7.04 -4.27 10.62
CA PRO A 23 5.60 -4.51 10.58
C PRO A 23 5.11 -5.17 11.89
N SER A 24 4.12 -4.56 12.54
CA SER A 24 3.57 -5.03 13.82
C SER A 24 2.07 -5.36 13.78
N VAL A 25 1.37 -4.93 12.73
CA VAL A 25 -0.06 -5.14 12.53
C VAL A 25 -0.28 -5.67 11.13
N THR A 26 -1.13 -6.70 11.01
CA THR A 26 -1.45 -7.30 9.71
C THR A 26 -2.61 -6.56 9.08
N MET A 27 -2.47 -6.17 7.82
CA MET A 27 -3.55 -5.57 7.03
C MET A 27 -3.80 -6.41 5.78
N SER A 28 -5.07 -6.62 5.44
CA SER A 28 -5.49 -7.22 4.17
C SER A 28 -6.42 -6.27 3.43
N VAL A 29 -6.11 -6.00 2.16
CA VAL A 29 -6.89 -5.13 1.28
C VAL A 29 -7.43 -5.97 0.12
N THR A 30 -8.74 -5.90 -0.11
CA THR A 30 -9.41 -6.69 -1.17
C THR A 30 -10.38 -5.81 -1.96
N TYR A 31 -10.19 -5.79 -3.29
CA TYR A 31 -11.13 -5.20 -4.24
C TYR A 31 -12.10 -6.24 -4.77
N ASN A 32 -13.34 -5.84 -5.06
CA ASN A 32 -14.38 -6.67 -5.68
C ASN A 32 -14.57 -8.06 -5.02
N SER A 33 -14.43 -8.12 -3.70
CA SER A 33 -14.59 -9.32 -2.84
C SER A 33 -13.60 -10.47 -3.02
N ASN A 34 -12.82 -10.53 -4.10
CA ASN A 34 -11.88 -11.64 -4.34
C ASN A 34 -10.51 -11.24 -4.90
N LYS A 35 -10.26 -9.95 -5.15
CA LYS A 35 -8.97 -9.47 -5.65
C LYS A 35 -8.16 -8.86 -4.52
N GLN A 36 -7.41 -9.72 -3.83
CA GLN A 36 -6.51 -9.31 -2.76
C GLN A 36 -5.29 -8.57 -3.33
N VAL A 37 -4.91 -7.47 -2.68
CA VAL A 37 -3.72 -6.69 -3.03
C VAL A 37 -2.47 -7.38 -2.50
N TYR A 38 -1.48 -7.54 -3.37
CA TYR A 38 -0.16 -8.07 -3.04
C TYR A 38 0.91 -7.07 -3.51
N ASN A 39 1.98 -6.90 -2.73
CA ASN A 39 3.02 -5.92 -3.04
C ASN A 39 3.63 -6.17 -4.43
N GLY A 40 3.60 -5.16 -5.29
CA GLY A 40 4.15 -5.19 -6.65
C GLY A 40 3.26 -5.88 -7.70
N HIS A 41 2.08 -6.39 -7.33
CA HIS A 41 1.15 -6.98 -8.30
C HIS A 41 0.28 -5.90 -8.95
N GLU A 42 0.20 -5.93 -10.29
CA GLU A 42 -0.54 -4.95 -11.07
C GLU A 42 -2.06 -5.14 -10.97
N PHE A 43 -2.78 -4.03 -10.96
CA PHE A 43 -4.23 -3.97 -11.08
C PHE A 43 -4.63 -3.06 -12.24
N PHE A 44 -5.64 -3.46 -13.00
CA PHE A 44 -6.24 -2.56 -13.99
C PHE A 44 -6.98 -1.41 -13.27
N PRO A 45 -6.85 -0.15 -13.72
CA PRO A 45 -7.55 0.99 -13.12
C PRO A 45 -9.07 0.78 -13.02
N SER A 46 -9.68 0.14 -14.02
CA SER A 46 -11.11 -0.19 -14.02
C SER A 46 -11.53 -1.12 -12.88
N SER A 47 -10.61 -1.92 -12.35
CA SER A 47 -10.86 -2.88 -11.28
C SER A 47 -10.73 -2.30 -9.87
N VAL A 48 -10.20 -1.08 -9.74
CA VAL A 48 -9.95 -0.41 -8.44
C VAL A 48 -10.75 0.89 -8.27
N THR A 49 -11.80 1.06 -9.08
CA THR A 49 -12.67 2.26 -9.06
C THR A 49 -13.50 2.40 -7.79
N GLN A 50 -13.85 1.29 -7.15
CA GLN A 50 -14.59 1.28 -5.89
C GLN A 50 -13.64 1.10 -4.72
N LYS A 51 -13.94 1.75 -3.60
CA LYS A 51 -13.18 1.60 -2.35
C LYS A 51 -13.04 0.12 -1.95
N PRO A 52 -11.84 -0.34 -1.55
CA PRO A 52 -11.63 -1.73 -1.15
C PRO A 52 -12.21 -2.05 0.24
N LYS A 53 -12.40 -3.34 0.51
CA LYS A 53 -12.54 -3.85 1.87
C LYS A 53 -11.15 -3.91 2.51
N VAL A 54 -10.99 -3.33 3.69
CA VAL A 54 -9.74 -3.37 4.46
C VAL A 54 -10.00 -4.02 5.80
N GLU A 55 -9.21 -5.04 6.11
CA GLU A 55 -9.24 -5.77 7.37
C GLU A 55 -7.91 -5.57 8.09
N VAL A 56 -7.95 -5.01 9.30
CA VAL A 56 -6.78 -4.76 10.14
C VAL A 56 -6.83 -5.72 11.32
N ASN A 57 -5.87 -6.64 11.37
CA ASN A 57 -5.73 -7.65 12.40
C ASN A 57 -4.53 -7.29 13.29
N GLY A 58 -4.83 -6.77 14.48
CA GLY A 58 -3.83 -6.41 15.48
C GLY A 58 -4.32 -5.26 16.36
N GLY A 59 -3.66 -5.07 17.50
CA GLY A 59 -4.11 -4.14 18.55
C GLY A 59 -5.22 -4.72 19.42
N ASP A 60 -5.72 -3.89 20.33
CA ASP A 60 -6.89 -4.19 21.16
C ASP A 60 -8.13 -3.44 20.69
N MET A 61 -9.29 -3.71 21.28
CA MET A 61 -10.55 -3.00 20.95
C MET A 61 -10.56 -1.52 21.36
N ARG A 62 -9.48 -1.01 21.96
CA ARG A 62 -9.30 0.40 22.34
C ARG A 62 -8.34 1.12 21.41
N SER A 63 -7.67 0.38 20.52
CA SER A 63 -6.73 0.91 19.55
C SER A 63 -7.50 1.44 18.34
N PHE A 64 -7.16 2.65 17.92
CA PHE A 64 -7.69 3.27 16.72
C PHE A 64 -6.56 3.40 15.70
N PHE A 65 -6.87 3.09 14.44
CA PHE A 65 -5.91 3.12 13.35
C PHE A 65 -6.34 4.12 12.28
N THR A 66 -5.35 4.70 11.61
CA THR A 66 -5.56 5.52 10.42
C THR A 66 -5.03 4.77 9.20
N LEU A 67 -5.83 4.75 8.13
CA LEU A 67 -5.45 4.20 6.83
C LEU A 67 -5.25 5.37 5.86
N VAL A 68 -4.19 5.31 5.06
CA VAL A 68 -3.90 6.28 4.00
C VAL A 68 -3.65 5.52 2.70
N MET A 69 -4.26 5.97 1.62
CA MET A 69 -3.96 5.50 0.26
C MET A 69 -3.46 6.68 -0.58
N THR A 70 -2.25 6.57 -1.11
CA THR A 70 -1.61 7.63 -1.89
C THR A 70 -0.84 7.08 -3.10
N ASP A 71 -0.67 7.93 -4.11
CA ASP A 71 0.15 7.69 -5.29
C ASP A 71 1.37 8.64 -5.28
N PRO A 72 2.60 8.12 -5.11
CA PRO A 72 3.83 8.91 -5.09
C PRO A 72 4.38 9.21 -6.49
N ASP A 73 3.75 8.70 -7.56
CA ASP A 73 4.28 8.71 -8.91
C ASP A 73 3.54 9.69 -9.83
N VAL A 74 2.78 10.65 -9.29
CA VAL A 74 1.94 11.57 -10.09
C VAL A 74 2.73 12.78 -10.58
N PRO A 75 2.63 13.17 -11.88
CA PRO A 75 1.84 12.55 -12.95
C PRO A 75 2.52 11.36 -13.66
N GLY A 76 3.82 11.15 -13.42
CA GLY A 76 4.54 9.96 -13.84
C GLY A 76 5.77 9.70 -12.96
N PRO A 77 6.24 8.44 -12.87
CA PRO A 77 7.28 8.04 -11.92
C PRO A 77 8.66 8.63 -12.22
N SER A 78 8.88 9.18 -13.42
CA SER A 78 10.16 9.80 -13.80
C SER A 78 10.30 11.26 -13.35
N ASP A 79 9.19 11.97 -13.20
CA ASP A 79 9.13 13.35 -12.72
C ASP A 79 7.84 13.55 -11.91
N PRO A 80 7.78 12.99 -10.69
CA PRO A 80 6.56 12.97 -9.90
C PRO A 80 6.37 14.29 -9.14
N TYR A 81 6.33 15.42 -9.83
CA TYR A 81 6.30 16.76 -9.20
C TYR A 81 4.98 17.07 -8.46
N LEU A 82 3.95 16.24 -8.60
CA LEU A 82 2.69 16.33 -7.85
C LEU A 82 2.61 15.29 -6.73
N ARG A 83 3.69 14.56 -6.46
CA ARG A 83 3.72 13.63 -5.33
C ARG A 83 3.50 14.39 -4.01
N GLU A 84 2.74 13.87 -3.07
CA GLU A 84 1.91 12.66 -3.10
C GLU A 84 0.45 12.98 -3.42
N HIS A 85 -0.18 12.23 -4.33
CA HIS A 85 -1.61 12.36 -4.60
C HIS A 85 -2.41 11.52 -3.61
N LEU A 86 -3.21 12.18 -2.76
CA LEU A 86 -4.04 11.49 -1.77
C LEU A 86 -5.31 10.94 -2.43
N HIS A 87 -5.46 9.62 -2.46
CA HIS A 87 -6.66 8.95 -2.94
C HIS A 87 -7.72 8.80 -1.85
N TRP A 88 -7.30 8.41 -0.65
CA TRP A 88 -8.22 8.17 0.46
C TRP A 88 -7.56 8.32 1.83
#